data_AF-A0A3A9ZU46-F1
#
_entry.id   AF-A0A3A9ZU46-F1
#
_cell.length_a   1.000
_cell.length_b   1.000
_cell.length_c   1.000
_cell.angle_alpha   90.00
_cell.angle_beta   90.00
_cell.angle_gamma   90.00
#
_symmetry.space_group_name_H-M   'P 1'
#
loop_
_entity.id
_entity.type
_entity.pdbx_description
1 polymer ?
#
loop_
_entity_poly.entity_id
_entity_poly.type
_entity_poly.pdbx_seq_one_letter_code
_entity_poly.pdbx_strand_id
1 'polypeptide(L)'
;MTIQDADARTPAAGAAGPVIGSHKAYLTGSRPDLRVPVRRVHLTDGNSVTLYDTSGPYTDPQVVTDVRRGLPPLRRPWVEERRADGHAGLVTQLAYARRGEITPEMEFVALRENVDPAFVRDEIAAGRAVLPVNVHHPEAEPMIIGKNFLVKVNANIGNSAVTSSVEEEVEKMTWATRWGADTVMDLSTGRRPAPGPGRSGRCPRGWGSCAAPTRGW
;
A
#
# COMPACT_ATOMS: atom_id res chain seq x y z
N MET A 1 -10.15 -14.04 -45.97
CA MET A 1 -11.23 -13.66 -45.04
C MET A 1 -10.57 -13.38 -43.71
N THR A 2 -10.10 -12.15 -43.57
CA THR A 2 -9.27 -11.69 -42.46
C THR A 2 -10.21 -11.22 -41.36
N ILE A 3 -10.27 -11.95 -40.25
CA ILE A 3 -10.98 -11.47 -39.07
C ILE A 3 -10.13 -10.35 -38.47
N GLN A 4 -10.59 -9.12 -38.68
CA GLN A 4 -10.16 -7.96 -37.91
C GLN A 4 -10.87 -8.07 -36.56
N ASP A 5 -10.15 -8.45 -35.51
CA ASP A 5 -10.62 -8.32 -34.13
C ASP A 5 -10.70 -6.82 -33.79
N ALA A 6 -11.89 -6.28 -34.02
CA ALA A 6 -12.35 -5.05 -33.42
C ALA A 6 -12.58 -5.23 -31.90
N ASP A 7 -12.53 -4.12 -31.17
CA ASP A 7 -12.74 -3.98 -29.72
C ASP A 7 -11.56 -4.36 -28.79
N ALA A 8 -10.47 -3.60 -28.88
CA ALA A 8 -9.82 -3.12 -27.66
C ALA A 8 -10.77 -2.13 -26.95
N ARG A 9 -11.79 -2.66 -26.25
CA ARG A 9 -12.64 -1.85 -25.37
C ARG A 9 -11.74 -1.23 -24.30
N THR A 10 -11.65 0.09 -24.31
CA THR A 10 -11.21 0.91 -23.18
C THR A 10 -11.77 0.32 -21.89
N PRO A 11 -10.96 -0.03 -20.88
CA PRO A 11 -11.49 -0.58 -19.64
C PRO A 11 -12.48 0.43 -19.04
N ALA A 12 -13.66 -0.06 -18.67
CA ALA A 12 -14.67 0.74 -18.01
C ALA A 12 -14.09 1.36 -16.73
N ALA A 13 -14.54 2.57 -16.40
CA ALA A 13 -14.17 3.30 -15.19
C ALA A 13 -14.71 2.61 -13.91
N GLY A 14 -14.22 1.40 -13.59
CA GLY A 14 -14.92 0.45 -12.71
C GLY A 14 -14.57 0.48 -11.22
N ALA A 15 -13.39 0.97 -10.81
CA ALA A 15 -12.95 0.87 -9.41
C ALA A 15 -12.53 2.20 -8.76
N ALA A 16 -12.22 3.22 -9.56
CA ALA A 16 -11.79 4.54 -9.08
C ALA A 16 -12.99 5.48 -8.86
N GLY A 17 -12.88 6.37 -7.87
CA GLY A 17 -13.90 7.37 -7.53
C GLY A 17 -14.51 7.20 -6.12
N PRO A 18 -15.30 8.18 -5.64
CA PRO A 18 -15.86 8.16 -4.29
C PRO A 18 -16.65 6.88 -3.99
N VAL A 19 -16.63 6.43 -2.73
CA VAL A 19 -17.46 5.32 -2.28
C VAL A 19 -18.83 5.87 -1.87
N ILE A 20 -19.89 5.30 -2.44
CA ILE A 20 -21.28 5.76 -2.24
C ILE A 20 -21.59 5.90 -0.74
N GLY A 21 -22.19 7.03 -0.36
CA GLY A 21 -22.57 7.32 1.03
C GLY A 21 -21.41 7.72 1.94
N SER A 22 -20.21 7.91 1.40
CA SER A 22 -19.03 8.30 2.18
C SER A 22 -18.10 9.21 1.40
N HIS A 23 -17.18 9.88 2.09
CA HIS A 23 -16.10 10.62 1.46
C HIS A 23 -14.75 10.31 2.12
N LYS A 24 -13.69 10.45 1.34
CA LYS A 24 -12.31 10.36 1.82
C LYS A 24 -12.03 11.54 2.75
N ALA A 25 -11.49 11.25 3.93
CA ALA A 25 -11.00 12.24 4.88
C ALA A 25 -9.63 11.80 5.39
N TYR A 26 -8.96 12.67 6.13
CA TYR A 26 -7.62 12.41 6.65
C TYR A 26 -7.52 12.85 8.10
N LEU A 27 -6.86 12.03 8.92
CA LEU A 27 -6.39 12.41 10.26
C LEU A 27 -4.95 12.89 10.13
N THR A 28 -4.65 14.09 10.60
CA THR A 28 -3.29 14.64 10.59
C THR A 28 -2.59 14.29 11.90
N GLY A 29 -1.38 13.75 11.81
CA GLY A 29 -0.56 13.46 12.98
C GLY A 29 0.22 14.66 13.49
N SER A 30 1.31 14.39 14.21
CA SER A 30 2.23 15.40 14.73
C SER A 30 2.91 16.23 13.64
N ARG A 31 2.96 15.70 12.41
CA ARG A 31 3.56 16.34 11.24
C ARG A 31 2.52 16.58 10.14
N PRO A 32 2.64 17.68 9.36
CA PRO A 32 1.67 18.01 8.31
C PRO A 32 1.66 17.02 7.14
N ASP A 33 2.77 16.33 6.90
CA ASP A 33 2.91 15.30 5.88
C ASP A 33 2.38 13.92 6.33
N LEU A 34 2.15 13.72 7.63
CA LEU A 34 1.58 12.50 8.19
C LEU A 34 0.05 12.59 8.16
N ARG A 35 -0.53 12.17 7.04
CA ARG A 35 -1.99 12.16 6.82
C ARG A 35 -2.51 10.74 6.69
N VAL A 36 -3.24 10.28 7.70
CA VAL A 36 -3.82 8.94 7.75
C VAL A 36 -5.19 8.95 7.07
N PRO A 37 -5.40 8.14 6.01
CA PRO A 37 -6.68 8.09 5.30
C PRO A 37 -7.74 7.41 6.14
N VAL A 38 -8.93 8.02 6.15
CA VAL A 38 -10.13 7.47 6.76
C VAL A 38 -11.33 7.73 5.87
N ARG A 39 -12.37 6.94 6.04
CA ARG A 39 -13.64 7.11 5.35
C ARG A 39 -14.66 7.69 6.32
N ARG A 40 -15.22 8.84 5.98
CA ARG A 40 -16.23 9.51 6.82
C ARG A 40 -17.62 9.33 6.25
N VAL A 41 -18.52 8.82 7.08
CA VAL A 41 -19.94 8.61 6.76
C VAL A 41 -20.75 9.60 7.59
N HIS A 42 -21.55 10.43 6.92
CA HIS A 42 -22.46 11.36 7.59
C HIS A 42 -23.76 10.64 7.94
N LEU A 43 -24.21 10.84 9.17
CA LEU A 43 -25.46 10.30 9.68
C LEU A 43 -26.57 11.35 9.56
N THR A 44 -27.82 10.89 9.60
CA THR A 44 -29.00 11.75 9.48
C THR A 44 -29.23 12.65 10.71
N ASP A 45 -28.58 12.34 11.82
CA ASP A 45 -28.61 13.12 13.08
C ASP A 45 -27.56 14.26 13.10
N GLY A 46 -26.81 14.45 12.01
CA GLY A 46 -25.74 15.45 11.89
C GLY A 46 -24.38 14.97 12.42
N ASN A 47 -24.29 13.78 13.02
CA ASN A 47 -23.03 13.20 13.44
C ASN A 47 -22.29 12.54 12.26
N SER A 48 -21.06 12.10 12.51
CA SER A 48 -20.30 11.33 11.52
C SER A 48 -19.58 10.16 12.17
N VAL A 49 -19.50 9.06 11.43
CA VAL A 49 -18.71 7.87 11.80
C VAL A 49 -17.46 7.87 10.93
N THR A 50 -16.31 7.63 11.57
CA THR A 50 -15.03 7.48 10.90
C THR A 50 -14.71 6.00 10.81
N LEU A 51 -14.50 5.51 9.59
CA LEU A 51 -14.18 4.13 9.27
C LEU A 51 -12.75 4.02 8.76
N TYR A 52 -12.16 2.86 9.03
CA TYR A 52 -10.89 2.47 8.45
C TYR A 52 -11.02 2.36 6.92
N ASP A 53 -10.03 2.88 6.19
CA ASP A 53 -10.08 2.96 4.73
C ASP A 53 -8.77 2.48 4.11
N THR A 54 -8.84 1.43 3.28
CA THR A 54 -7.68 0.86 2.57
C THR A 54 -7.68 1.16 1.08
N SER A 55 -8.67 1.90 0.58
CA SER A 55 -8.83 2.20 -0.85
C SER A 55 -7.70 3.04 -1.45
N GLY A 56 -6.85 3.64 -0.61
CA GLY A 56 -5.76 4.50 -1.02
C GLY A 56 -6.22 5.76 -1.77
N PRO A 57 -5.37 6.34 -2.63
CA PRO A 57 -5.66 7.57 -3.37
C PRO A 57 -6.71 7.39 -4.48
N TYR A 58 -7.09 6.17 -4.85
CA TYR A 58 -8.04 5.90 -5.94
C TYR A 58 -9.47 6.40 -5.66
N THR A 59 -9.81 6.61 -4.39
CA THR A 59 -11.13 7.16 -3.99
C THR A 59 -11.04 8.63 -3.56
N ASP A 60 -9.87 9.25 -3.67
CA ASP A 60 -9.69 10.67 -3.37
C ASP A 60 -9.95 11.50 -4.64
N PRO A 61 -11.02 12.31 -4.71
CA PRO A 61 -11.30 13.14 -5.88
C PRO A 61 -10.24 14.21 -6.14
N GLN A 62 -9.38 14.50 -5.16
CA GLN A 62 -8.30 15.48 -5.30
C GLN A 62 -7.03 14.88 -5.92
N VAL A 63 -6.95 13.55 -6.07
CA VAL A 63 -5.77 12.86 -6.60
C VAL A 63 -6.06 12.29 -7.99
N VAL A 64 -5.30 12.75 -8.98
CA VAL A 64 -5.35 12.16 -10.32
C VAL A 64 -4.45 10.92 -10.34
N THR A 65 -5.06 9.74 -10.42
CA THR A 65 -4.34 8.47 -10.49
C THR A 65 -4.06 8.07 -11.95
N ASP A 66 -2.79 7.86 -12.30
CA ASP A 66 -2.35 7.29 -13.58
C ASP A 66 -1.46 6.08 -13.31
N VAL A 67 -1.93 4.90 -13.71
CA VAL A 67 -1.24 3.61 -13.52
C VAL A 67 0.17 3.64 -14.13
N ARG A 68 0.39 4.38 -15.23
CA ARG A 68 1.69 4.46 -15.90
C ARG A 68 2.69 5.34 -15.15
N ARG A 69 2.20 6.30 -14.35
CA ARG A 69 3.04 7.19 -13.53
C ARG A 69 3.30 6.61 -12.13
N GLY A 70 2.40 5.75 -11.65
CA GLY A 70 2.44 5.23 -10.29
C GLY A 70 1.85 6.22 -9.28
N LEU A 71 1.76 5.78 -8.03
CA LEU A 71 1.22 6.59 -6.93
C LEU A 71 2.27 7.56 -6.39
N PRO A 72 1.85 8.68 -5.76
CA PRO A 72 2.77 9.57 -5.07
C PRO A 72 3.56 8.84 -3.97
N PRO A 73 4.89 9.04 -3.87
CA PRO A 73 5.72 8.33 -2.91
C PRO A 73 5.65 8.97 -1.52
N LEU A 74 4.50 8.82 -0.84
CA LEU A 74 4.15 9.39 0.47
C LEU A 74 5.30 9.33 1.49
N ARG A 75 5.96 8.18 1.60
CA ARG A 75 6.93 7.88 2.66
C ARG A 75 8.37 8.23 2.29
N ARG A 76 8.63 8.69 1.06
CA ARG A 76 10.00 8.97 0.61
C ARG A 76 10.71 9.98 1.51
N PRO A 77 10.10 11.11 1.91
CA PRO A 77 10.73 12.05 2.84
C PRO A 77 11.11 11.39 4.17
N TRP A 78 10.24 10.55 4.74
CA TRP A 78 10.48 9.90 6.04
C TRP A 78 11.68 8.95 6.01
N VAL A 79 11.85 8.22 4.90
CA VAL A 79 12.98 7.31 4.71
C VAL A 79 14.28 8.09 4.48
N GLU A 80 14.22 9.20 3.74
CA GLU A 80 15.38 10.04 3.45
C GLU A 80 15.88 10.77 4.70
N GLU A 81 14.98 11.36 5.49
CA GLU A 81 15.29 11.98 6.79
C GLU A 81 16.04 11.00 7.71
N ARG A 82 15.49 9.80 7.93
CA ARG A 82 16.15 8.80 8.79
C ARG A 82 17.52 8.35 8.28
N ARG A 83 17.72 8.31 6.97
CA ARG A 83 19.05 7.97 6.40
C ARG A 83 20.05 9.09 6.64
N ALA A 84 19.61 10.35 6.57
CA ALA A 84 20.45 11.51 6.88
C ALA A 84 20.85 11.53 8.37
N ASP A 85 19.97 11.10 9.27
CA ASP A 85 20.21 11.05 10.72
C ASP A 85 21.15 9.91 11.17
N GLY A 86 21.83 9.23 10.24
CA GLY A 86 22.85 8.23 10.55
C GLY A 86 22.33 6.81 10.75
N HIS A 87 21.05 6.53 10.50
CA HIS A 87 20.47 5.19 10.62
C HIS A 87 20.71 4.28 9.39
N ALA A 88 21.77 4.52 8.62
CA ALA A 88 22.03 3.81 7.36
C ALA A 88 22.11 2.27 7.51
N GLY A 89 22.47 1.76 8.69
CA GLY A 89 22.51 0.32 9.01
C GLY A 89 21.21 -0.27 9.60
N LEU A 90 20.25 0.56 10.00
CA LEU A 90 19.00 0.12 10.63
C LEU A 90 17.85 0.24 9.65
N VAL A 91 17.46 -0.88 9.05
CA VAL A 91 16.49 -0.88 7.95
C VAL A 91 15.07 -1.21 8.42
N THR A 92 14.92 -1.92 9.53
CA THR A 92 13.63 -2.52 9.92
C THR A 92 12.97 -1.79 11.08
N GLN A 93 11.64 -1.77 11.06
CA GLN A 93 10.82 -1.20 12.14
C GLN A 93 11.09 -1.88 13.50
N LEU A 94 11.41 -3.19 13.49
CA LEU A 94 11.84 -3.92 14.69
C LEU A 94 13.12 -3.34 15.32
N ALA A 95 14.09 -2.96 14.49
CA ALA A 95 15.35 -2.42 14.98
C ALA A 95 15.17 -1.03 15.61
N TYR A 96 14.33 -0.18 15.01
CA TYR A 96 13.94 1.12 15.59
C TYR A 96 13.18 0.93 16.90
N ALA A 97 12.19 0.04 16.92
CA ALA A 97 11.37 -0.22 18.11
C ALA A 97 12.22 -0.67 19.31
N ARG A 98 13.17 -1.59 19.10
CA ARG A 98 14.08 -2.08 20.15
C ARG A 98 15.07 -1.04 20.66
N ARG A 99 15.30 0.04 19.90
CA ARG A 99 16.09 1.20 20.35
C ARG A 99 15.26 2.23 21.11
N GLY A 100 13.95 2.01 21.26
CA GLY A 100 13.03 2.93 21.91
C GLY A 100 12.53 4.05 21.00
N GLU A 101 12.87 4.02 19.70
CA GLU A 101 12.54 5.07 18.73
C GLU A 101 11.16 4.85 18.12
N ILE A 102 10.36 5.92 18.04
CA ILE A 102 9.05 5.92 17.38
C ILE A 102 9.25 6.51 15.99
N THR A 103 8.96 5.72 14.96
CA THR A 103 9.07 6.17 13.56
C THR A 103 7.77 6.84 13.10
N PRO A 104 7.81 7.68 12.03
CA PRO A 104 6.59 8.18 11.38
C PRO A 104 5.63 7.07 10.97
N GLU A 105 6.13 5.89 10.58
CA GLU A 105 5.26 4.74 10.30
C GLU A 105 4.55 4.19 11.53
N MET A 106 5.21 4.16 12.70
CA MET A 106 4.58 3.76 13.96
C MET A 106 3.48 4.75 14.39
N GLU A 107 3.74 6.04 14.24
CA GLU A 107 2.73 7.08 14.51
C GLU A 107 1.55 6.98 13.52
N PHE A 108 1.83 6.75 12.24
CA PHE A 108 0.79 6.58 11.22
C PHE A 108 -0.17 5.45 11.59
N VAL A 109 0.35 4.27 11.96
CA VAL A 109 -0.52 3.14 12.34
C VAL A 109 -1.18 3.36 13.70
N ALA A 110 -0.53 4.07 14.63
CA ALA A 110 -1.13 4.42 15.91
C ALA A 110 -2.39 5.27 15.74
N LEU A 111 -2.33 6.30 14.89
CA LEU A 111 -3.49 7.12 14.53
C LEU A 111 -4.55 6.31 13.78
N ARG A 112 -4.13 5.40 12.89
CA ARG A 112 -5.05 4.55 12.12
C ARG A 112 -5.82 3.54 12.98
N GLU A 113 -5.19 3.03 14.04
CA GLU A 113 -5.76 2.08 14.99
C GLU A 113 -6.36 2.76 16.23
N ASN A 114 -6.22 4.08 16.34
CA ASN A 114 -6.62 4.89 17.50
C ASN A 114 -5.99 4.38 18.82
N VAL A 115 -4.67 4.18 18.80
CA VAL A 115 -3.87 3.77 19.96
C VAL A 115 -2.65 4.68 20.14
N ASP A 116 -1.94 4.52 21.25
CA ASP A 116 -0.73 5.28 21.53
C ASP A 116 0.48 4.82 20.66
N PRO A 117 1.31 5.73 20.10
CA PRO A 117 2.49 5.35 19.33
C PRO A 117 3.54 4.54 20.10
N ALA A 118 3.67 4.76 21.42
CA ALA A 118 4.56 3.96 22.27
C ALA A 118 4.03 2.54 22.43
N PHE A 119 2.71 2.35 22.48
CA PHE A 119 2.11 1.00 22.48
C PHE A 119 2.45 0.24 21.19
N VAL A 120 2.33 0.89 20.03
CA VAL A 120 2.75 0.31 18.74
C VAL A 120 4.22 -0.09 18.75
N ARG A 121 5.10 0.81 19.21
CA ARG A 121 6.52 0.53 19.36
C ARG A 121 6.77 -0.69 20.24
N ASP A 122 6.11 -0.78 21.40
CA ASP A 122 6.33 -1.85 22.37
C ASP A 122 5.87 -3.22 21.84
N GLU A 123 4.75 -3.26 21.12
CA GLU A 123 4.27 -4.47 20.44
C GLU A 123 5.24 -4.94 19.35
N ILE A 124 5.81 -4.00 18.57
CA ILE A 124 6.83 -4.31 17.56
C ILE A 124 8.13 -4.77 18.22
N ALA A 125 8.62 -4.08 19.25
CA ALA A 125 9.86 -4.41 19.96
C ALA A 125 9.81 -5.80 20.57
N ALA A 126 8.65 -6.17 21.12
CA ALA A 126 8.37 -7.49 21.67
C ALA A 126 8.15 -8.58 20.61
N GLY A 127 8.07 -8.22 19.32
CA GLY A 127 7.83 -9.16 18.22
C GLY A 127 6.39 -9.71 18.18
N ARG A 128 5.44 -9.05 18.86
CA ARG A 128 4.01 -9.42 18.84
C ARG A 128 3.24 -8.79 17.68
N ALA A 129 3.81 -7.75 17.07
CA ALA A 129 3.27 -7.10 15.90
C ALA A 129 4.36 -6.79 14.87
N VAL A 130 3.95 -6.69 13.60
CA VAL A 130 4.83 -6.38 12.48
C VAL A 130 4.24 -5.26 11.63
N LEU A 131 5.13 -4.45 11.07
CA LEU A 131 4.79 -3.32 10.21
C LEU A 131 5.49 -3.54 8.86
N PRO A 132 4.80 -4.14 7.86
CA PRO A 132 5.41 -4.54 6.59
C PRO A 132 5.61 -3.34 5.65
N VAL A 133 6.71 -2.61 5.85
CA VAL A 133 6.98 -1.36 5.11
C VAL A 133 8.39 -1.29 4.52
N ASN A 134 8.58 -1.97 3.39
CA ASN A 134 9.85 -1.91 2.66
C ASN A 134 10.20 -0.45 2.29
N VAL A 135 11.46 -0.08 2.46
CA VAL A 135 12.01 1.25 2.09
C VAL A 135 11.94 1.52 0.59
N HIS A 136 11.78 0.49 -0.24
CA HIS A 136 11.60 0.59 -1.68
C HIS A 136 10.14 0.65 -2.13
N HIS A 137 9.19 0.66 -1.19
CA HIS A 137 7.76 0.87 -1.44
C HIS A 137 7.29 2.16 -0.73
N PRO A 138 7.76 3.34 -1.18
CA PRO A 138 7.42 4.62 -0.55
C PRO A 138 5.96 5.04 -0.78
N GLU A 139 5.27 4.43 -1.73
CA GLU A 139 3.85 4.67 -2.05
C GLU A 139 2.90 4.04 -1.01
N ALA A 140 3.40 3.09 -0.20
CA ALA A 140 2.57 2.37 0.75
C ALA A 140 2.02 3.28 1.86
N GLU A 141 0.72 3.16 2.14
CA GLU A 141 0.11 3.67 3.36
C GLU A 141 0.38 2.66 4.49
N PRO A 142 1.14 3.02 5.55
CA PRO A 142 1.48 2.07 6.61
C PRO A 142 0.27 1.42 7.28
N MET A 143 0.42 0.13 7.61
CA MET A 143 -0.53 -0.64 8.42
C MET A 143 0.23 -1.61 9.32
N ILE A 144 -0.41 -2.05 10.40
CA ILE A 144 0.18 -2.95 11.40
C ILE A 144 -0.61 -4.25 11.50
N ILE A 145 0.11 -5.36 11.69
CA ILE A 145 -0.45 -6.69 11.88
C ILE A 145 -0.02 -7.19 13.26
N GLY A 146 -0.98 -7.50 14.12
CA GLY A 146 -0.72 -8.07 15.44
C GLY A 146 -2.02 -8.36 16.18
N LYS A 147 -1.96 -9.19 17.24
CA LYS A 147 -3.14 -9.65 17.98
C LYS A 147 -3.93 -8.53 18.64
N ASN A 148 -3.26 -7.44 19.02
CA ASN A 148 -3.84 -6.32 19.76
C ASN A 148 -4.34 -5.18 18.85
N PHE A 149 -4.36 -5.38 17.54
CA PHE A 149 -4.83 -4.42 16.54
C PHE A 149 -6.08 -4.97 15.84
N LEU A 150 -6.75 -4.16 15.01
CA LEU A 150 -7.87 -4.65 14.20
C LEU A 150 -7.43 -5.86 13.36
N VAL A 151 -8.32 -6.82 13.17
CA VAL A 151 -8.05 -7.97 12.29
C VAL A 151 -7.87 -7.47 10.87
N LYS A 152 -6.84 -7.97 10.19
CA LYS A 152 -6.45 -7.54 8.84
C LYS A 152 -6.75 -8.63 7.82
N VAL A 153 -7.18 -8.24 6.63
CA VAL A 153 -7.57 -9.17 5.55
C VAL A 153 -6.63 -9.03 4.35
N ASN A 154 -6.17 -10.17 3.83
CA ASN A 154 -5.33 -10.23 2.63
C ASN A 154 -6.16 -10.68 1.41
N ALA A 155 -5.98 -10.01 0.28
CA ALA A 155 -6.49 -10.45 -1.01
C ALA A 155 -5.36 -11.03 -1.87
N ASN A 156 -5.59 -12.19 -2.48
CA ASN A 156 -4.65 -12.78 -3.43
C ASN A 156 -5.06 -12.37 -4.85
N ILE A 157 -4.11 -11.81 -5.60
CA ILE A 157 -4.23 -11.54 -7.03
C ILE A 157 -3.16 -12.33 -7.78
N GLY A 158 -3.19 -12.30 -9.11
CA GLY A 158 -2.16 -12.95 -9.90
C GLY A 158 -2.66 -13.40 -11.26
N ASN A 159 -1.75 -13.33 -12.21
CA ASN A 159 -1.90 -13.88 -13.55
C ASN A 159 -1.59 -15.39 -13.55
N SER A 160 -2.33 -16.14 -14.35
CA SER A 160 -2.04 -17.54 -14.65
C SER A 160 -1.48 -17.69 -16.07
N ALA A 161 -0.76 -18.78 -16.34
CA ALA A 161 -0.20 -19.06 -17.67
C ALA A 161 -1.23 -19.04 -18.82
N VAL A 162 -2.52 -19.12 -18.49
CA VAL A 162 -3.65 -19.17 -19.42
C VAL A 162 -4.38 -17.83 -19.61
N THR A 163 -4.37 -16.91 -18.63
CA THR A 163 -5.15 -15.65 -18.69
C THR A 163 -4.69 -14.61 -17.67
N SER A 164 -4.23 -13.43 -18.14
CA SER A 164 -4.56 -12.06 -17.68
C SER A 164 -3.56 -11.03 -18.24
N SER A 165 -3.99 -9.78 -18.33
CA SER A 165 -3.17 -8.61 -18.70
C SER A 165 -2.68 -7.84 -17.46
N VAL A 166 -1.73 -6.92 -17.62
CA VAL A 166 -1.25 -6.07 -16.51
C VAL A 166 -2.38 -5.18 -15.99
N GLU A 167 -3.22 -4.70 -16.91
CA GLU A 167 -4.34 -3.82 -16.62
C GLU A 167 -5.40 -4.51 -15.75
N GLU A 168 -5.72 -5.77 -16.04
CA GLU A 168 -6.65 -6.57 -15.22
C GLU A 168 -6.13 -6.80 -13.80
N GLU A 169 -4.83 -7.06 -13.63
CA GLU A 169 -4.24 -7.25 -12.29
C GLU A 169 -4.29 -5.96 -11.46
N VAL A 170 -4.06 -4.81 -12.09
CA VAL A 170 -4.18 -3.50 -11.43
C VAL A 170 -5.64 -3.21 -11.05
N GLU A 171 -6.60 -3.58 -11.90
CA GLU A 171 -8.02 -3.44 -11.59
C GLU A 171 -8.43 -4.34 -10.41
N LYS A 172 -8.02 -5.62 -10.39
CA LYS A 172 -8.27 -6.54 -9.27
C LYS A 172 -7.70 -6.01 -7.96
N MET A 173 -6.46 -5.49 -8.00
CA MET A 173 -5.83 -4.86 -6.84
C MET A 173 -6.66 -3.68 -6.33
N THR A 174 -7.02 -2.75 -7.23
CA THR A 174 -7.79 -1.54 -6.88
C THR A 174 -9.17 -1.89 -6.35
N TRP A 175 -9.81 -2.92 -6.91
CA TRP A 175 -11.10 -3.43 -6.47
C TRP A 175 -11.00 -4.05 -5.07
N ALA A 176 -10.00 -4.89 -4.83
CA ALA A 176 -9.80 -5.54 -3.54
C ALA A 176 -9.58 -4.52 -2.41
N THR A 177 -8.72 -3.52 -2.63
CA THR A 177 -8.45 -2.48 -1.63
C THR A 177 -9.64 -1.56 -1.42
N ARG A 178 -10.42 -1.24 -2.48
CA ARG A 178 -11.68 -0.47 -2.34
C ARG A 178 -12.65 -1.09 -1.33
N TRP A 179 -12.72 -2.42 -1.31
CA TRP A 179 -13.64 -3.19 -0.46
C TRP A 179 -13.03 -3.69 0.86
N GLY A 180 -11.83 -3.21 1.23
CA GLY A 180 -11.29 -3.44 2.57
C GLY A 180 -10.19 -4.50 2.66
N ALA A 181 -9.58 -4.92 1.54
CA ALA A 181 -8.31 -5.65 1.63
C ALA A 181 -7.22 -4.73 2.21
N ASP A 182 -6.55 -5.18 3.27
CA ASP A 182 -5.45 -4.47 3.92
C ASP A 182 -4.11 -4.73 3.22
N THR A 183 -3.93 -5.96 2.77
CA THR A 183 -2.74 -6.38 2.02
C THR A 183 -3.16 -7.12 0.76
N VAL A 184 -2.29 -7.05 -0.24
CA VAL A 184 -2.47 -7.78 -1.49
C VAL A 184 -1.22 -8.57 -1.79
N MET A 185 -1.39 -9.83 -2.19
CA MET A 185 -0.29 -10.70 -2.61
C MET A 185 -0.39 -11.00 -4.10
N ASP A 186 0.68 -10.69 -4.85
CA ASP A 186 0.84 -11.12 -6.25
C ASP A 186 1.34 -12.57 -6.29
N LEU A 187 0.46 -13.49 -6.65
CA LEU A 187 0.73 -14.92 -6.80
C LEU A 187 0.86 -15.34 -8.27
N SER A 188 1.21 -14.40 -9.16
CA SER A 188 1.35 -14.68 -10.58
C SER A 188 2.31 -15.83 -10.88
N THR A 189 1.86 -16.80 -11.68
CA THR A 189 2.63 -17.99 -12.08
C THR A 189 3.05 -17.99 -13.55
N GLY A 190 2.52 -17.05 -14.35
CA GLY A 190 2.80 -16.92 -15.79
C GLY A 190 4.13 -16.25 -16.14
N ARG A 191 4.51 -16.30 -17.44
CA ARG A 191 5.72 -15.66 -17.97
C ARG A 191 5.52 -14.14 -18.02
N ARG A 192 6.38 -13.37 -17.33
CA ARG A 192 6.38 -11.90 -17.47
C ARG A 192 6.79 -11.53 -18.90
N PRO A 193 6.14 -10.56 -19.58
CA PRO A 193 6.66 -10.00 -20.82
C PRO A 193 8.08 -9.47 -20.56
N ALA A 194 9.01 -9.78 -21.45
CA ALA A 194 10.34 -9.15 -21.41
C ALA A 194 10.15 -7.62 -21.42
N PRO A 195 10.90 -6.85 -20.61
CA PRO A 195 10.87 -5.40 -20.75
C PRO A 195 11.30 -5.06 -22.20
N GLY A 196 10.53 -4.20 -22.86
CA GLY A 196 10.76 -3.84 -24.28
C GLY A 196 12.21 -3.41 -24.56
N PRO A 197 12.67 -3.52 -25.83
CA PRO A 197 14.06 -3.32 -26.18
C PRO A 197 14.49 -1.89 -25.79
N GLY A 198 15.48 -1.80 -24.89
CA GLY A 198 16.01 -0.52 -24.38
C GLY A 198 16.03 -0.37 -22.86
N ARG A 199 15.41 -1.28 -22.09
CA ARG A 199 15.54 -1.30 -20.63
C ARG A 199 16.61 -2.30 -20.22
N SER A 200 17.82 -1.79 -19.92
CA SER A 200 18.85 -2.57 -19.22
C SER A 200 18.24 -3.23 -17.98
N GLY A 201 18.54 -4.53 -17.79
CA GLY A 201 17.88 -5.45 -16.87
C GLY A 201 17.94 -5.05 -15.39
N ARG A 202 17.21 -3.99 -15.03
CA ARG A 202 16.99 -3.54 -13.66
C ARG A 202 15.49 -3.62 -13.41
N CYS A 203 15.15 -4.43 -12.41
CA CYS A 203 13.80 -4.57 -11.86
C CYS A 203 13.14 -3.18 -11.71
N PRO A 204 11.87 -2.98 -12.11
CA PRO A 204 11.15 -1.76 -11.75
C PRO A 204 11.16 -1.67 -10.23
N ARG A 205 11.83 -0.65 -9.69
CA ARG A 205 11.86 -0.39 -8.24
C ARG A 205 10.41 -0.26 -7.77
N GLY A 206 9.97 -1.14 -6.88
CA GLY A 206 8.61 -1.11 -6.33
C GLY A 206 7.94 -2.48 -6.15
N TRP A 207 8.44 -3.54 -6.78
CA TRP A 207 7.89 -4.89 -6.61
C TRP A 207 8.67 -5.65 -5.52
N GLY A 208 8.06 -5.81 -4.36
CA GLY A 208 8.58 -6.63 -3.26
C GLY A 208 8.60 -8.11 -3.64
N SER A 209 9.68 -8.79 -3.25
CA SER A 209 10.02 -10.21 -3.44
C SER A 209 10.19 -10.70 -4.88
N CYS A 210 11.40 -10.51 -5.43
CA CYS A 210 12.01 -11.58 -6.21
C CYS A 210 12.81 -12.46 -5.24
N ALA A 211 12.42 -13.73 -5.10
CA ALA A 211 13.33 -14.75 -4.61
C ALA A 211 14.54 -14.73 -5.56
N ALA A 212 15.70 -14.29 -5.06
CA ALA A 212 16.95 -14.55 -5.74
C ALA A 212 17.11 -16.07 -5.80
N PRO A 213 17.44 -16.67 -6.95
CA PRO A 213 17.89 -18.06 -6.95
C PRO A 213 19.11 -18.11 -6.03
N THR A 214 18.99 -18.89 -4.96
CA THR A 214 20.12 -19.32 -4.13
C THR A 214 21.17 -19.91 -5.07
N ARG A 215 22.25 -19.16 -5.29
CA ARG A 215 23.47 -19.77 -5.80
C ARG A 215 23.99 -20.63 -4.65
N GLY A 216 23.89 -21.94 -4.82
CA GLY A 216 24.61 -22.87 -3.95
C GLY A 216 26.10 -22.57 -4.03
N TRP A 217 26.72 -22.55 -2.84
CA TRP A 217 28.17 -22.50 -2.54
C TRP A 217 29.01 -21.49 -3.32
#